data_AF-A0A271J4D6-F1
#
_entry.id   AF-A0A271J4D6-F1
#
_cell.length_a   1.000
_cell.length_b   1.000
_cell.length_c   1.000
_cell.angle_alpha   90.00
_cell.angle_beta   90.00
_cell.angle_gamma   90.00
#
_symmetry.space_group_name_H-M   'P 1'
#
loop_
_entity.id
_entity.type
_entity.pdbx_description
1 polymer ?
#
loop_
_entity_poly.entity_id
_entity_poly.type
_entity_poly.pdbx_seq_one_letter_code
_entity_poly.pdbx_strand_id
1 'polypeptide(L)'
;MLSKIRQTVEDRGNQHVGLLAEYSDPGALVEAVEGLREKGYTRLDTFSPFPIHGMDRAMGLPVSKLGFMVFVGAVLGGLLGVFLQWWTSAGPQPNWWPSELNQFLGYPINISNKPLFAWESSVPIIFELTILFSALTAVGGMLALNGLPKPYNPLFHSDRFGRATDDAFFVHVSSRDTAFDPATTAADLHGLGATSVEYVDHDGATSVGNTAEAGASAVVPAHADTPAAPPPHTTGDI
;
A
#
# COMPACT_ATOMS: atom_id res chain seq x y z
N MET A 1 18.95 1.46 19.72
CA MET A 1 17.99 2.24 18.90
C MET A 1 18.37 2.17 17.41
N LEU A 2 19.61 2.49 17.03
CA LEU A 2 20.08 2.42 15.63
C LEU A 2 20.04 1.00 15.01
N SER A 3 20.37 -0.04 15.76
CA SER A 3 20.26 -1.44 15.29
C SER A 3 18.84 -1.84 14.94
N LYS A 4 17.87 -1.42 15.76
CA LYS A 4 16.44 -1.70 15.54
C LYS A 4 15.89 -0.95 14.33
N ILE A 5 16.33 0.29 14.11
CA ILE A 5 15.99 1.08 12.92
C ILE A 5 16.58 0.41 11.67
N ARG A 6 17.88 0.05 11.69
CA ARG A 6 18.53 -0.66 10.59
C ARG A 6 17.81 -1.96 10.24
N GLN A 7 17.54 -2.79 11.25
CA GLN A 7 16.81 -4.04 11.07
C GLN A 7 15.42 -3.81 10.47
N THR A 8 14.70 -2.77 10.88
CA THR A 8 13.38 -2.44 10.32
C THR A 8 13.46 -1.96 8.87
N VAL A 9 14.51 -1.22 8.51
CA VAL A 9 14.73 -0.75 7.13
C VAL A 9 15.10 -1.91 6.21
N GLU A 10 16.01 -2.77 6.65
CA GLU A 10 16.46 -3.97 5.92
C GLU A 10 15.30 -4.96 5.73
N ASP A 11 14.52 -5.16 6.80
CA ASP A 11 13.26 -5.90 6.76
C ASP A 11 12.30 -5.36 5.69
N ARG A 12 12.14 -4.04 5.58
CA ARG A 12 11.25 -3.41 4.59
C ARG A 12 11.80 -3.52 3.17
N GLY A 13 13.12 -3.47 3.00
CA GLY A 13 13.79 -3.69 1.71
C GLY A 13 13.53 -5.10 1.19
N ASN A 14 13.72 -6.10 2.05
CA ASN A 14 13.64 -7.51 1.68
C ASN A 14 12.21 -8.08 1.69
N GLN A 15 11.18 -7.23 1.80
CA GLN A 15 9.79 -7.69 1.85
C GLN A 15 9.38 -8.44 0.57
N HIS A 16 9.86 -8.00 -0.59
CA HIS A 16 9.54 -8.60 -1.89
C HIS A 16 10.69 -9.39 -2.51
N VAL A 17 11.65 -9.80 -1.69
CA VAL A 17 12.65 -10.80 -2.06
C VAL A 17 12.03 -12.17 -1.78
N GLY A 18 12.00 -13.06 -2.76
CA GLY A 18 11.27 -14.32 -2.62
C GLY A 18 11.02 -15.03 -3.95
N LEU A 19 10.00 -15.88 -3.97
CA LEU A 19 9.58 -16.58 -5.19
C LEU A 19 8.34 -15.90 -5.78
N LEU A 20 8.40 -15.62 -7.08
CA LEU A 20 7.32 -15.12 -7.89
C LEU A 20 6.86 -16.24 -8.81
N ALA A 21 5.56 -16.57 -8.80
CA ALA A 21 4.98 -17.58 -9.67
C ALA A 21 3.88 -17.01 -10.56
N GLU A 22 3.89 -17.40 -11.83
CA GLU A 22 2.92 -17.01 -12.86
C GLU A 22 1.83 -18.07 -13.02
N TYR A 23 0.59 -17.62 -13.19
CA TYR A 23 -0.59 -18.43 -13.45
C TYR A 23 -1.30 -17.91 -14.71
N SER A 24 -1.92 -18.83 -15.45
CA SER A 24 -2.59 -18.54 -16.72
C SER A 24 -4.02 -18.03 -16.57
N ASP A 25 -4.67 -18.31 -15.42
CA ASP A 25 -6.08 -18.00 -15.18
C ASP A 25 -6.31 -17.50 -13.74
N PRO A 26 -7.24 -16.56 -13.51
CA PRO A 26 -7.54 -16.05 -12.17
C PRO A 26 -8.05 -17.12 -11.20
N GLY A 27 -8.79 -18.13 -11.69
CA GLY A 27 -9.26 -19.25 -10.87
C GLY A 27 -8.10 -20.10 -10.36
N ALA A 28 -7.13 -20.40 -11.24
CA ALA A 28 -5.92 -21.12 -10.87
C ALA A 28 -5.11 -20.35 -9.80
N LEU A 29 -5.03 -19.02 -9.91
CA LEU A 29 -4.39 -18.19 -8.90
C LEU A 29 -5.11 -18.29 -7.53
N VAL A 30 -6.45 -18.25 -7.51
CA VAL A 30 -7.23 -18.35 -6.27
C VAL A 30 -7.00 -19.70 -5.59
N GLU A 31 -7.11 -20.81 -6.34
CA GLU A 31 -6.88 -22.16 -5.81
C GLU A 31 -5.44 -22.32 -5.29
N ALA A 32 -4.45 -21.77 -6.01
CA ALA A 32 -3.06 -21.79 -5.58
C ALA A 32 -2.86 -21.02 -4.26
N VAL A 33 -3.46 -19.84 -4.11
CA VAL A 33 -3.35 -19.04 -2.89
C VAL A 33 -4.01 -19.74 -1.70
N GLU A 34 -5.17 -20.37 -1.90
CA GLU A 34 -5.82 -21.18 -0.86
C GLU A 34 -4.91 -22.36 -0.44
N GLY A 35 -4.35 -23.09 -1.41
CA GLY A 35 -3.43 -24.19 -1.15
C GLY A 35 -2.14 -23.76 -0.43
N LEU A 36 -1.58 -22.60 -0.78
CA LEU A 36 -0.42 -22.04 -0.07
C LEU A 36 -0.78 -21.70 1.39
N ARG A 37 -1.97 -21.14 1.63
CA ARG A 37 -2.38 -20.85 3.02
C ARG A 37 -2.63 -22.10 3.84
N GLU A 38 -3.19 -23.15 3.25
CA GLU A 38 -3.34 -24.45 3.92
C GLU A 38 -1.98 -25.05 4.32
N LYS A 39 -0.94 -24.79 3.52
CA LYS A 39 0.46 -25.16 3.82
C LYS A 39 1.13 -24.25 4.86
N GLY A 40 0.46 -23.19 5.30
CA GLY A 40 0.92 -22.33 6.39
C GLY A 40 1.66 -21.06 5.95
N TYR A 41 1.68 -20.74 4.65
CA TYR A 41 2.24 -19.47 4.18
C TYR A 41 1.35 -18.29 4.63
N THR A 42 1.98 -17.25 5.15
CA THR A 42 1.33 -16.06 5.75
C THR A 42 1.68 -14.75 5.05
N ARG A 43 2.83 -14.69 4.37
CA ARG A 43 3.38 -13.50 3.68
C ARG A 43 3.30 -13.69 2.18
N LEU A 44 2.08 -13.67 1.69
CA LEU A 44 1.72 -13.79 0.28
C LEU A 44 1.24 -12.43 -0.23
N ASP A 45 1.71 -12.04 -1.42
CA ASP A 45 1.16 -10.93 -2.19
C ASP A 45 0.66 -11.46 -3.53
N THR A 46 -0.49 -11.00 -4.02
CA THR A 46 -1.03 -11.39 -5.33
C THR A 46 -1.08 -10.19 -6.26
N PHE A 47 -0.81 -10.42 -7.54
CA PHE A 47 -0.82 -9.39 -8.57
C PHE A 47 -1.70 -9.86 -9.72
N SER A 48 -2.69 -9.05 -10.06
CA SER A 48 -3.61 -9.30 -11.17
C SER A 48 -3.94 -7.99 -11.89
N PRO A 49 -4.21 -8.04 -13.21
CA PRO A 49 -4.56 -6.84 -13.99
C PRO A 49 -5.89 -6.21 -13.56
N PHE A 50 -6.76 -7.02 -12.94
CA PHE A 50 -8.09 -6.62 -12.47
C PHE A 50 -8.40 -7.25 -11.10
N PRO A 51 -9.37 -6.70 -10.35
CA PRO A 51 -9.79 -7.26 -9.07
C PRO A 51 -10.46 -8.62 -9.24
N ILE A 52 -9.91 -9.66 -8.61
CA ILE A 52 -10.50 -11.00 -8.61
C ILE A 52 -11.45 -11.14 -7.42
N HIS A 53 -12.73 -11.43 -7.69
CA HIS A 53 -13.72 -11.62 -6.63
C HIS A 53 -13.34 -12.82 -5.75
N GLY A 54 -13.34 -12.60 -4.43
CA GLY A 54 -13.01 -13.64 -3.46
C GLY A 54 -11.53 -13.76 -3.11
N MET A 55 -10.63 -13.05 -3.81
CA MET A 55 -9.19 -13.08 -3.52
C MET A 55 -8.88 -12.64 -2.09
N ASP A 56 -9.58 -11.63 -1.55
CA ASP A 56 -9.39 -11.19 -0.16
C ASP A 56 -9.67 -12.31 0.85
N ARG A 57 -10.66 -13.15 0.57
CA ARG A 57 -11.03 -14.31 1.41
C ARG A 57 -10.01 -15.43 1.24
N ALA A 58 -9.60 -15.70 -0.01
CA ALA A 58 -8.57 -16.67 -0.32
C ALA A 58 -7.27 -16.30 0.41
N MET A 59 -6.80 -15.06 0.31
CA MET A 59 -5.63 -14.54 1.04
C MET A 59 -5.83 -14.43 2.56
N GLY A 60 -7.08 -14.42 3.05
CA GLY A 60 -7.38 -14.26 4.47
C GLY A 60 -7.10 -12.86 5.02
N LEU A 61 -7.27 -11.83 4.18
CA LEU A 61 -6.99 -10.45 4.57
C LEU A 61 -8.05 -9.91 5.53
N PRO A 62 -7.66 -9.08 6.52
CA PRO A 62 -8.60 -8.38 7.36
C PRO A 62 -9.27 -7.23 6.60
N VAL A 63 -10.44 -6.80 7.09
CA VAL A 63 -11.13 -5.62 6.54
C VAL A 63 -10.24 -4.38 6.69
N SER A 64 -10.17 -3.58 5.62
CA SER A 64 -9.35 -2.36 5.61
C SER A 64 -9.86 -1.31 6.60
N LYS A 65 -8.92 -0.69 7.33
CA LYS A 65 -9.19 0.43 8.25
C LYS A 65 -9.50 1.75 7.53
N LEU A 66 -9.35 1.79 6.20
CA LEU A 66 -9.51 3.00 5.38
C LEU A 66 -10.89 3.63 5.54
N GLY A 67 -11.96 2.83 5.55
CA GLY A 67 -13.32 3.36 5.69
C GLY A 67 -13.53 4.16 6.97
N PHE A 68 -12.95 3.71 8.09
CA PHE A 68 -13.03 4.44 9.35
C PHE A 68 -12.22 5.74 9.32
N MET A 69 -11.03 5.74 8.69
CA MET A 69 -10.23 6.96 8.54
C MET A 69 -10.98 8.00 7.69
N VAL A 70 -11.61 7.57 6.60
CA VAL A 70 -12.44 8.44 5.74
C VAL A 70 -13.61 9.04 6.51
N PHE A 71 -14.28 8.25 7.36
CA PHE A 71 -15.34 8.76 8.23
C PHE A 71 -14.84 9.86 9.18
N VAL A 72 -13.69 9.65 9.84
CA VAL A 72 -13.08 10.67 10.70
C VAL A 72 -12.72 11.93 9.89
N GLY A 73 -12.15 11.77 8.71
CA GLY A 73 -11.86 12.87 7.79
C GLY A 73 -13.12 13.67 7.42
N ALA A 74 -14.23 12.99 7.10
CA ALA A 74 -15.50 13.62 6.79
C ALA A 74 -16.04 14.44 7.98
N VAL A 75 -16.02 13.87 9.19
CA VAL A 75 -16.46 14.58 10.42
C VAL A 75 -15.61 15.83 10.65
N LEU A 76 -14.28 15.72 10.52
CA LEU A 76 -13.38 16.88 10.66
C LEU A 76 -13.64 17.95 9.59
N GLY A 77 -13.88 17.55 8.34
CA GLY A 77 -14.23 18.48 7.26
C GLY A 77 -15.54 19.23 7.52
N GLY A 78 -16.58 18.51 7.96
CA GLY A 78 -17.86 19.11 8.32
C GLY A 78 -17.74 20.07 9.51
N LEU A 79 -17.03 19.66 10.57
CA LEU A 79 -16.75 20.52 11.73
C LEU A 79 -15.95 21.75 11.33
N LEU A 80 -14.96 21.61 10.45
CA LEU A 80 -14.19 22.72 9.92
C LEU A 80 -15.08 23.68 9.10
N GLY A 81 -16.01 23.15 8.31
CA GLY A 81 -16.95 23.97 7.55
C GLY A 81 -17.91 24.77 8.42
N VAL A 82 -18.41 24.16 9.51
CA VAL A 82 -19.21 24.88 10.52
C VAL A 82 -18.35 25.92 11.22
N PHE A 83 -17.16 25.53 11.68
CA PHE A 83 -16.24 26.40 12.42
C PHE A 83 -15.82 27.61 11.58
N LEU A 84 -15.42 27.42 10.32
CA LEU A 84 -14.98 28.48 9.43
C LEU A 84 -16.08 29.52 9.18
N GLN A 85 -17.30 29.07 8.92
CA GLN A 85 -18.44 29.96 8.65
C GLN A 85 -18.91 30.67 9.90
N TRP A 86 -18.96 29.96 11.03
CA TRP A 86 -19.24 30.58 12.32
C TRP A 86 -18.17 31.61 12.68
N TRP A 87 -16.89 31.26 12.56
CA TRP A 87 -15.74 32.14 12.85
C TRP A 87 -15.76 33.41 12.02
N THR A 88 -16.00 33.30 10.71
CA THR A 88 -15.99 34.46 9.80
C THR A 88 -17.23 35.34 9.93
N SER A 89 -18.39 34.78 10.27
CA SER A 89 -19.66 35.51 10.25
C SER A 89 -20.16 35.96 11.63
N ALA A 90 -19.90 35.18 12.68
CA ALA A 90 -20.46 35.37 14.02
C ALA A 90 -19.47 35.14 15.17
N GLY A 91 -18.19 34.86 14.86
CA GLY A 91 -17.18 34.48 15.84
C GLY A 91 -16.90 35.60 16.86
N PRO A 92 -16.93 35.32 18.18
CA PRO A 92 -16.61 36.29 19.21
C PRO A 92 -15.12 36.64 19.14
N GLN A 93 -14.78 37.92 19.36
CA GLN A 93 -13.39 38.36 19.52
C GLN A 93 -12.84 37.87 20.86
N PRO A 94 -11.90 36.91 20.88
CA PRO A 94 -11.33 36.45 22.12
C PRO A 94 -10.39 37.52 22.67
N ASN A 95 -10.57 37.92 23.92
CA ASN A 95 -9.74 38.94 24.59
C ASN A 95 -8.28 38.50 24.87
N TRP A 96 -7.98 37.21 24.72
CA TRP A 96 -6.65 36.62 24.82
C TRP A 96 -5.91 36.53 23.47
N TRP A 97 -6.55 36.97 22.38
CA TRP A 97 -5.95 37.02 21.04
C TRP A 97 -5.18 38.34 20.82
N PRO A 98 -4.04 38.34 20.10
CA PRO A 98 -3.29 39.56 19.81
C PRO A 98 -4.16 40.57 19.05
N SER A 99 -4.35 41.77 19.61
CA SER A 99 -5.22 42.80 19.03
C SER A 99 -4.81 43.22 17.63
N GLU A 100 -3.54 43.05 17.26
CA GLU A 100 -2.99 43.35 15.94
C GLU A 100 -3.44 42.36 14.86
N LEU A 101 -3.93 41.17 15.25
CA LEU A 101 -4.48 40.16 14.36
C LEU A 101 -6.02 40.18 14.32
N ASN A 102 -6.67 41.16 14.97
CA ASN A 102 -8.13 41.32 14.96
C ASN A 102 -8.71 41.56 13.56
N GLN A 103 -7.90 42.02 12.61
CA GLN A 103 -8.28 42.13 11.20
C GLN A 103 -8.58 40.78 10.52
N PHE A 104 -8.13 39.66 11.09
CA PHE A 104 -8.38 38.30 10.61
C PHE A 104 -9.52 37.58 11.36
N LEU A 105 -10.12 38.24 12.34
CA LEU A 105 -11.24 37.76 13.14
C LEU A 105 -12.57 38.28 12.56
N GLY A 106 -13.61 37.45 12.67
CA GLY A 106 -14.93 37.62 12.06
C GLY A 106 -15.35 39.06 11.76
N TYR A 107 -15.62 39.34 10.49
CA TYR A 107 -16.13 40.61 10.00
C TYR A 107 -17.63 40.44 9.73
N PRO A 108 -18.50 40.63 10.74
CA PRO A 108 -19.94 40.44 10.56
C PRO A 108 -20.48 41.50 9.60
N ILE A 109 -20.89 41.08 8.42
CA ILE A 109 -21.53 41.94 7.43
C ILE A 109 -23.04 41.70 7.49
N ASN A 110 -23.82 42.77 7.67
CA ASN A 110 -25.25 42.68 7.48
C ASN A 110 -25.58 42.56 5.99
N ILE A 111 -25.83 41.34 5.53
CA ILE A 111 -26.27 41.05 4.16
C ILE A 111 -27.77 40.74 4.21
N SER A 112 -28.59 41.67 3.69
CA SER A 112 -30.04 41.48 3.55
C SER A 112 -30.77 41.18 4.88
N ASN A 113 -30.28 41.67 6.03
CA ASN A 113 -30.85 41.42 7.36
C ASN A 113 -30.99 39.93 7.73
N LYS A 114 -30.20 39.05 7.11
CA LYS A 114 -30.16 37.64 7.50
C LYS A 114 -29.42 37.47 8.83
N PRO A 115 -29.72 36.40 9.60
CA PRO A 115 -28.92 36.05 10.76
C PRO A 115 -27.44 35.94 10.38
N LEU A 116 -26.55 36.41 11.26
CA LEU A 116 -25.10 36.38 11.01
C LEU A 116 -24.60 34.96 10.72
N PHE A 117 -25.21 33.94 11.32
CA PHE A 117 -25.02 32.56 10.93
C PHE A 117 -26.33 31.99 10.37
N ALA A 118 -26.51 32.07 9.05
CA ALA A 118 -27.66 31.52 8.34
C ALA A 118 -27.36 30.07 7.91
N TRP A 119 -27.89 29.12 8.67
CA TRP A 119 -27.63 27.69 8.51
C TRP A 119 -27.94 27.19 7.09
N GLU A 120 -29.05 27.64 6.51
CA GLU A 120 -29.53 27.18 5.20
C GLU A 120 -28.53 27.48 4.08
N SER A 121 -27.92 28.68 4.10
CA SER A 121 -26.88 29.05 3.14
C SER A 121 -25.53 28.38 3.42
N SER A 122 -25.32 27.90 4.64
CA SER A 122 -24.06 27.26 5.05
C SER A 122 -23.97 25.78 4.68
N VAL A 123 -25.11 25.10 4.50
CA VAL A 123 -25.17 23.66 4.19
C VAL A 123 -24.33 23.28 2.96
N PRO A 124 -24.42 23.97 1.80
CA PRO A 124 -23.59 23.61 0.63
C PRO A 124 -22.09 23.64 0.95
N ILE A 125 -21.61 24.64 1.70
CA ILE A 125 -20.18 24.77 2.03
C ILE A 125 -19.75 23.67 3.01
N ILE A 126 -20.58 23.35 4.02
CA ILE A 126 -20.30 22.26 4.97
C ILE A 126 -20.23 20.92 4.23
N PHE A 127 -21.17 20.70 3.31
CA PHE A 127 -21.22 19.49 2.49
C PHE A 127 -19.95 19.35 1.64
N GLU A 128 -19.55 20.39 0.91
CA GLU A 128 -18.35 20.34 0.06
C GLU A 128 -17.08 20.11 0.88
N LEU A 129 -16.92 20.76 2.04
CA LEU A 129 -15.76 20.52 2.92
C LEU A 129 -15.75 19.11 3.50
N THR A 130 -16.92 18.55 3.82
CA THR A 130 -17.05 17.15 4.25
C THR A 130 -16.56 16.21 3.15
N ILE A 131 -17.00 16.40 1.90
CA ILE A 131 -16.59 15.58 0.75
C ILE A 131 -15.11 15.76 0.42
N LEU A 132 -14.59 16.99 0.45
CA LEU A 132 -13.19 17.29 0.20
C LEU A 132 -12.26 16.57 1.18
N PHE A 133 -12.52 16.68 2.48
CA PHE A 133 -11.70 16.01 3.50
C PHE A 133 -11.85 14.49 3.45
N SER A 134 -13.05 13.99 3.14
CA SER A 134 -13.30 12.57 2.89
C SER A 134 -12.43 12.05 1.73
N ALA A 135 -12.42 12.74 0.59
CA ALA A 135 -11.67 12.36 -0.60
C ALA A 135 -10.15 12.44 -0.38
N LEU A 136 -9.65 13.51 0.24
CA LEU A 136 -8.23 13.64 0.60
C LEU A 136 -7.79 12.52 1.55
N THR A 137 -8.61 12.20 2.55
CA THR A 137 -8.32 11.10 3.47
C THR A 137 -8.38 9.74 2.78
N ALA A 138 -9.30 9.54 1.83
CA ALA A 138 -9.41 8.30 1.07
C ALA A 138 -8.17 8.07 0.20
N VAL A 139 -7.76 9.06 -0.58
CA VAL A 139 -6.59 8.96 -1.45
C VAL A 139 -5.30 8.87 -0.62
N GLY A 140 -5.11 9.80 0.31
CA GLY A 140 -3.91 9.81 1.17
C GLY A 140 -3.81 8.57 2.04
N GLY A 141 -4.93 8.10 2.59
CA GLY A 141 -5.00 6.87 3.38
C GLY A 141 -4.74 5.62 2.56
N MET A 142 -5.29 5.53 1.34
CA MET A 142 -5.02 4.41 0.43
C MET A 142 -3.53 4.35 0.06
N LEU A 143 -2.93 5.48 -0.32
CA LEU A 143 -1.51 5.56 -0.64
C LEU A 143 -0.65 5.16 0.56
N ALA A 144 -0.93 5.72 1.74
CA ALA A 144 -0.16 5.45 2.95
C ALA A 144 -0.28 3.99 3.43
N LEU A 145 -1.49 3.41 3.41
CA LEU A 145 -1.71 2.02 3.83
C LEU A 145 -1.07 1.01 2.86
N ASN A 146 -1.04 1.34 1.57
CA ASN A 146 -0.37 0.53 0.55
C ASN A 146 1.15 0.76 0.50
N GLY A 147 1.68 1.67 1.32
CA GLY A 147 3.11 1.99 1.36
C GLY A 147 3.62 2.75 0.13
N LEU A 148 2.74 3.49 -0.54
CA LEU A 148 3.06 4.33 -1.71
C LEU A 148 3.42 5.77 -1.28
N PRO A 149 4.29 6.48 -2.04
CA PRO A 149 4.94 6.05 -3.28
C PRO A 149 6.10 5.07 -3.05
N LYS A 150 6.13 3.99 -3.84
CA LYS A 150 7.18 2.97 -3.81
C LYS A 150 7.79 2.81 -5.22
N PRO A 151 8.73 3.69 -5.60
CA PRO A 151 9.29 3.68 -6.95
C PRO A 151 10.17 2.46 -7.24
N TYR A 152 10.75 1.83 -6.21
CA TYR A 152 11.56 0.62 -6.34
C TYR A 152 10.90 -0.57 -5.65
N ASN A 153 10.80 -1.68 -6.39
CA ASN A 153 10.36 -2.99 -5.91
C ASN A 153 11.20 -4.07 -6.61
N PRO A 154 11.84 -5.00 -5.88
CA PRO A 154 12.63 -6.10 -6.47
C PRO A 154 11.90 -6.89 -7.55
N LEU A 155 10.57 -7.04 -7.44
CA LEU A 155 9.73 -7.73 -8.43
C LEU A 155 9.84 -7.16 -9.84
N PHE A 156 10.23 -5.89 -9.99
CA PHE A 156 10.43 -5.25 -11.29
C PHE A 156 11.66 -5.78 -12.07
N HIS A 157 12.52 -6.59 -11.45
CA HIS A 157 13.62 -7.27 -12.15
C HIS A 157 13.15 -8.48 -12.98
N SER A 158 11.93 -8.97 -12.77
CA SER A 158 11.36 -10.05 -13.59
C SER A 158 10.77 -9.48 -14.88
N ASP A 159 11.29 -9.92 -16.03
CA ASP A 159 10.75 -9.56 -17.34
C ASP A 159 9.28 -10.00 -17.49
N ARG A 160 8.92 -11.14 -16.87
CA ARG A 160 7.55 -11.68 -16.90
C ARG A 160 6.60 -10.81 -16.09
N PHE A 161 7.05 -10.24 -14.98
CA PHE A 161 6.22 -9.39 -14.13
C PHE A 161 5.70 -8.14 -14.82
N GLY A 162 6.33 -7.69 -15.92
CA GLY A 162 5.80 -6.62 -16.78
C GLY A 162 4.39 -6.90 -17.32
N ARG A 163 3.97 -8.17 -17.38
CA ARG A 163 2.63 -8.60 -17.80
C ARG A 163 1.58 -8.61 -16.68
N ALA A 164 1.97 -8.33 -15.43
CA ALA A 164 1.06 -8.35 -14.27
C ALA A 164 -0.10 -7.34 -14.37
N THR A 165 0.04 -6.33 -15.24
CA THR A 165 -1.00 -5.32 -15.51
C THR A 165 -1.73 -5.53 -16.84
N ASP A 166 -1.43 -6.60 -17.58
CA ASP A 166 -2.02 -6.89 -18.90
C ASP A 166 -2.78 -8.22 -18.88
N ASP A 167 -2.07 -9.35 -18.98
CA ASP A 167 -2.68 -10.67 -19.24
C ASP A 167 -2.21 -11.79 -18.30
N ALA A 168 -1.32 -11.51 -17.34
CA ALA A 168 -0.75 -12.53 -16.46
C ALA A 168 -1.09 -12.32 -14.98
N PHE A 169 -1.21 -13.43 -14.25
CA PHE A 169 -1.57 -13.48 -12.84
C PHE A 169 -0.37 -13.99 -12.03
N PHE A 170 -0.06 -13.34 -10.92
CA PHE A 170 1.10 -13.72 -10.11
C PHE A 170 0.78 -13.88 -8.63
N VAL A 171 1.48 -14.80 -7.98
CA VAL A 171 1.63 -14.83 -6.52
C VAL A 171 3.10 -14.66 -6.18
N HIS A 172 3.38 -13.86 -5.16
CA HIS A 172 4.70 -13.71 -4.59
C HIS A 172 4.71 -14.27 -3.16
N VAL A 173 5.64 -15.18 -2.89
CA VAL A 173 5.92 -15.72 -1.56
C VAL A 173 7.18 -15.06 -1.04
N SER A 174 7.05 -14.27 0.03
CA SER A 174 8.19 -13.58 0.63
C SER A 174 9.17 -14.57 1.26
N SER A 175 10.47 -14.33 1.06
CA SER A 175 11.56 -15.04 1.75
C SER A 175 11.53 -14.88 3.27
N ARG A 176 10.76 -13.89 3.75
CA ARG A 176 10.56 -13.59 5.17
C ARG A 176 9.48 -14.43 5.83
N ASP A 177 8.79 -15.27 5.07
CA ASP A 177 7.83 -16.21 5.65
C ASP A 177 8.55 -17.28 6.46
N THR A 178 7.98 -17.68 7.60
CA THR A 178 8.55 -18.75 8.42
C THR A 178 8.49 -20.11 7.75
N ALA A 179 7.53 -20.32 6.85
CA ALA A 179 7.39 -21.54 6.06
C ALA A 179 8.20 -21.49 4.74
N PHE A 180 8.92 -20.40 4.47
CA PHE A 180 9.67 -20.25 3.23
C PHE A 180 10.94 -21.10 3.24
N ASP A 181 11.02 -22.02 2.28
CA ASP A 181 12.25 -22.64 1.83
C ASP A 181 12.25 -22.64 0.29
N PRO A 182 13.31 -22.15 -0.40
CA PRO A 182 13.30 -21.97 -1.84
C PRO A 182 12.96 -23.22 -2.64
N ALA A 183 13.44 -24.39 -2.23
CA ALA A 183 13.26 -25.62 -2.99
C ALA A 183 11.86 -26.20 -2.81
N THR A 184 11.39 -26.30 -1.56
CA THR A 184 10.05 -26.81 -1.23
C THR A 184 8.95 -25.86 -1.69
N THR A 185 9.14 -24.55 -1.50
CA THR A 185 8.16 -23.54 -1.94
C THR A 185 8.06 -23.52 -3.46
N ALA A 186 9.17 -23.65 -4.19
CA ALA A 186 9.11 -23.75 -5.65
C ALA A 186 8.36 -25.03 -6.10
N ALA A 187 8.63 -26.17 -5.46
CA ALA A 187 7.90 -27.42 -5.74
C ALA A 187 6.40 -27.28 -5.42
N ASP A 188 6.05 -26.59 -4.35
CA ASP A 188 4.67 -26.32 -3.97
C ASP A 188 3.96 -25.41 -4.99
N LEU A 189 4.63 -24.36 -5.47
CA LEU A 189 4.11 -23.45 -6.49
C LEU A 189 3.86 -24.19 -7.82
N HIS A 190 4.83 -25.00 -8.27
CA HIS A 190 4.67 -25.86 -9.45
C HIS A 190 3.54 -26.88 -9.27
N GLY A 191 3.47 -27.52 -8.10
CA GLY A 191 2.41 -28.47 -7.77
C GLY A 191 1.01 -27.87 -7.72
N LEU A 192 0.92 -26.55 -7.49
CA LEU A 192 -0.32 -25.78 -7.51
C LEU A 192 -0.64 -25.17 -8.88
N GLY A 193 0.07 -25.57 -9.94
CA GLY A 193 -0.23 -25.17 -11.32
C GLY A 193 0.46 -23.90 -11.81
N ALA A 194 1.55 -23.47 -11.16
CA ALA A 194 2.37 -22.37 -11.68
C ALA A 194 2.93 -22.73 -13.07
N THR A 195 2.77 -21.80 -14.02
CA THR A 195 3.34 -21.92 -15.37
C THR A 195 4.83 -21.59 -15.37
N SER A 196 5.24 -20.64 -14.52
CA SER A 196 6.63 -20.28 -14.33
C SER A 196 6.87 -19.87 -12.87
N VAL A 197 8.08 -20.14 -12.36
CA VAL A 197 8.52 -19.74 -11.02
C VAL A 197 9.89 -19.09 -11.13
N GLU A 198 10.06 -17.92 -10.53
CA GLU A 198 11.29 -17.14 -10.52
C GLU A 198 11.64 -16.75 -9.09
N TYR A 199 12.91 -16.92 -8.71
CA TYR A 199 13.47 -16.34 -7.50
C TYR A 199 13.89 -14.90 -7.81
N VAL A 200 13.37 -13.94 -7.06
CA VAL A 200 13.61 -12.51 -7.26
C VAL A 200 14.27 -11.92 -6.04
N ASP A 201 15.34 -11.16 -6.26
CA ASP A 201 16.09 -10.41 -5.26
C ASP A 201 16.44 -9.00 -5.79
N HIS A 202 17.13 -8.21 -4.99
CA HIS A 202 17.59 -6.86 -5.34
C HIS A 202 18.54 -6.81 -6.55
N ASP A 203 19.23 -7.92 -6.83
CA ASP A 203 20.23 -8.01 -7.89
C ASP A 203 19.67 -8.58 -9.21
N GLY A 204 18.47 -9.17 -9.19
CA GLY A 204 17.87 -9.75 -10.40
C GLY A 204 16.81 -10.82 -10.14
N ALA A 205 16.32 -11.43 -11.23
CA ALA A 205 15.38 -12.54 -11.22
C ALA A 205 15.99 -13.79 -11.90
N THR A 206 15.82 -14.96 -11.30
CA THR A 206 16.35 -16.24 -11.81
C THR A 206 15.23 -17.28 -11.86
N SER A 207 15.02 -17.93 -13.00
CA SER A 207 14.02 -18.99 -13.15
C SER A 207 14.36 -20.23 -12.33
N VAL A 208 13.38 -20.74 -11.59
CA VAL A 208 13.50 -21.98 -10.80
C VAL A 208 12.68 -23.08 -11.48
N GLY A 209 13.39 -24.08 -12.03
CA GLY A 209 12.77 -25.23 -12.67
C GLY A 209 12.04 -26.15 -11.68
N ASN A 210 11.11 -26.96 -12.18
CA ASN A 210 10.47 -28.00 -11.39
C ASN A 210 11.52 -29.07 -11.04
N THR A 211 11.70 -29.35 -9.75
CA THR A 211 12.70 -30.31 -9.22
C THR A 211 12.49 -31.75 -9.69
N ALA A 212 11.44 -32.02 -10.48
CA ALA A 212 11.23 -33.28 -11.19
C ALA A 212 12.13 -33.48 -12.44
N GLU A 213 12.73 -32.43 -13.02
CA GLU A 213 13.44 -32.56 -14.32
C GLU A 213 14.96 -32.32 -14.35
N ALA A 214 15.64 -31.84 -13.31
CA ALA A 214 17.08 -31.57 -13.46
C ALA A 214 17.90 -31.67 -12.18
N GLY A 215 18.62 -32.78 -12.03
CA GLY A 215 19.79 -32.91 -11.17
C GLY A 215 21.03 -32.14 -11.67
N ALA A 216 20.88 -30.90 -12.16
CA ALA A 216 22.03 -30.15 -12.70
C ALA A 216 21.98 -28.61 -12.60
N SER A 217 20.95 -27.97 -12.06
CA SER A 217 20.93 -26.50 -11.94
C SER A 217 20.12 -26.00 -10.74
N ALA A 218 20.44 -26.51 -9.55
CA ALA A 218 19.96 -25.95 -8.30
C ALA A 218 21.14 -25.31 -7.59
N VAL A 219 21.43 -24.06 -7.93
CA VAL A 219 22.23 -23.18 -7.08
C VAL A 219 21.42 -21.91 -6.91
N VAL A 220 20.57 -21.90 -5.88
CA VAL A 220 20.26 -20.66 -5.18
C VAL A 220 21.63 -20.10 -4.75
N PRO A 221 22.03 -18.89 -5.14
CA PRO A 221 23.32 -18.36 -4.72
C PRO A 221 23.33 -18.35 -3.19
N ALA A 222 24.27 -19.10 -2.61
CA ALA A 222 24.47 -19.13 -1.17
C ALA A 222 24.67 -17.70 -0.69
N HIS A 223 23.90 -17.31 0.32
CA HIS A 223 23.98 -16.04 1.02
C HIS A 223 25.46 -15.69 1.26
N ALA A 224 26.00 -14.77 0.47
CA ALA A 224 27.32 -14.24 0.70
C ALA A 224 27.18 -13.28 1.89
N ASP A 225 27.64 -13.72 3.07
CA ASP A 225 27.97 -12.88 4.22
C ASP A 225 29.07 -11.87 3.84
N THR A 226 28.74 -10.93 2.97
CA THR A 226 29.59 -9.79 2.61
C THR A 226 28.94 -8.56 3.23
N PRO A 227 29.66 -7.77 4.05
CA PRO A 227 29.08 -6.58 4.66
C PRO A 227 28.59 -5.64 3.55
N ALA A 228 27.28 -5.36 3.57
CA ALA A 228 26.58 -4.50 2.62
C ALA A 228 27.42 -3.25 2.31
N ALA A 229 27.93 -3.17 1.09
CA ALA A 229 28.47 -1.93 0.56
C ALA A 229 27.30 -0.93 0.51
N PRO A 230 27.47 0.31 1.01
CA PRO A 230 26.41 1.30 0.92
C PRO A 230 26.04 1.52 -0.55
N PRO A 231 24.74 1.70 -0.87
CA PRO A 231 24.31 1.89 -2.25
C PRO A 231 25.06 3.07 -2.86
N PRO A 232 25.47 3.00 -4.15
CA PRO A 232 26.04 4.14 -4.83
C PRO A 232 25.00 5.25 -4.77
N HIS A 233 25.33 6.31 -4.03
CA HIS A 233 24.59 7.55 -4.06
C HIS A 233 24.57 7.99 -5.52
N THR A 234 23.38 8.09 -6.08
CA THR A 234 23.14 8.73 -7.37
C THR A 234 23.37 10.22 -7.19
N THR A 235 24.63 10.63 -7.05
CA THR A 235 25.04 11.99 -7.40
C THR A 235 25.01 11.99 -8.92
N GLY A 236 23.86 12.38 -9.47
CA GLY A 236 23.78 12.73 -10.87
C GLY A 236 24.66 13.95 -11.09
N ASP A 237 25.69 13.79 -11.91
CA ASP A 237 26.30 14.92 -12.61
C ASP A 237 25.29 15.40 -13.66
N ILE A 238 24.54 16.44 -13.29
CA ILE A 238 23.96 17.49 -14.16
C ILE A 238 23.81 18.76 -13.34
#